data_AF-A0A6N9Z1W6-F1
#
_entry.id   AF-A0A6N9Z1W6-F1
#
_cell.length_a   1.000
_cell.length_b   1.000
_cell.length_c   1.000
_cell.angle_alpha   90.00
_cell.angle_beta   90.00
_cell.angle_gamma   90.00
#
_symmetry.space_group_name_H-M   'P 1'
#
loop_
_entity.id
_entity.type
_entity.pdbx_description
1 polymer ?
#
loop_
_entity_poly.entity_id
_entity_poly.type
_entity_poly.pdbx_seq_one_letter_code
_entity_poly.pdbx_strand_id
1 'polypeptide(L)'
;MRINEAVGSFLRRYRDEHGLTLDDVATASRKYGSGWTAAKIRDIEKGSGKADSLTTIILLLASINDLRRQRDLAGLTISDIFKDLQEVSVAESSSLTATQLMKVLSGSEVQLSEKLDSRDQYILNLATSDEYQHDRDLLEFFATHTPTATEERAAKKIGVSARLYAYLCFASYGHTLDEEIERVVGENASPQKRGSATRSIIEETSEWLESAYVISSPRWDVNALDKLAKQVRAAQKRKSE
;
A
#
# COMPACT_ATOMS: atom_id res chain seq x y z
N MET A 1 7.93 -3.07 -7.68
CA MET A 1 7.96 -4.27 -8.56
C MET A 1 6.97 -5.28 -8.00
N ARG A 2 6.15 -5.90 -8.85
CA ARG A 2 5.21 -6.97 -8.48
C ARG A 2 5.90 -8.34 -8.41
N ILE A 3 5.26 -9.34 -7.81
CA ILE A 3 5.84 -10.70 -7.64
C ILE A 3 6.20 -11.34 -8.99
N ASN A 4 5.31 -11.28 -9.96
CA ASN A 4 5.53 -11.79 -11.32
C ASN A 4 6.76 -11.14 -11.99
N GLU A 5 6.92 -9.82 -11.86
CA GLU A 5 8.07 -9.07 -12.38
C GLU A 5 9.37 -9.46 -11.67
N ALA A 6 9.32 -9.70 -10.35
CA ALA A 6 10.44 -10.17 -9.56
C ALA A 6 10.91 -11.56 -10.03
N VAL A 7 9.98 -12.50 -10.18
CA VAL A 7 10.25 -13.86 -10.69
C VAL A 7 10.85 -13.79 -12.09
N GLY A 8 10.28 -12.97 -12.98
CA GLY A 8 10.78 -12.82 -14.35
C GLY A 8 12.18 -12.23 -14.41
N SER A 9 12.44 -11.17 -13.65
CA SER A 9 13.74 -10.51 -13.57
C SER A 9 14.81 -11.44 -12.98
N PHE A 10 14.46 -12.18 -11.93
CA PHE A 10 15.32 -13.21 -11.35
C PHE A 10 15.69 -14.28 -12.38
N LEU A 11 14.69 -14.86 -13.05
CA LEU A 11 14.90 -15.92 -14.04
C LEU A 11 15.81 -15.46 -15.18
N ARG A 12 15.53 -14.28 -15.74
CA ARG A 12 16.30 -13.73 -16.85
C ARG A 12 17.76 -13.51 -16.47
N ARG A 13 17.98 -12.80 -15.35
CA ARG A 13 19.33 -12.55 -14.81
C ARG A 13 20.07 -13.86 -14.58
N TYR A 14 19.43 -14.79 -13.87
CA TYR A 14 20.01 -16.09 -13.58
C TYR A 14 20.41 -16.85 -14.86
N ARG A 15 19.50 -16.87 -15.83
CA ARG A 15 19.69 -17.55 -17.11
C ARG A 15 20.87 -16.94 -17.89
N ASP A 16 20.93 -15.61 -17.97
CA ASP A 16 21.99 -14.88 -18.67
C ASP A 16 23.36 -15.08 -17.97
N GLU A 17 23.42 -14.99 -16.64
CA GLU A 17 24.64 -15.22 -15.83
C GLU A 17 25.21 -16.64 -15.98
N HIS A 18 24.34 -17.63 -16.17
CA HIS A 18 24.74 -19.04 -16.25
C HIS A 18 24.77 -19.58 -17.69
N GLY A 19 24.58 -18.73 -18.70
CA GLY A 19 24.59 -19.11 -20.11
C GLY A 19 23.53 -20.16 -20.45
N LEU A 20 22.38 -20.11 -19.79
CA LEU A 20 21.25 -21.01 -20.03
C LEU A 20 20.37 -20.46 -21.16
N THR A 21 19.74 -21.34 -21.90
CA THR A 21 18.75 -20.98 -22.92
C THR A 21 17.33 -21.12 -22.36
N LEU A 22 16.35 -20.52 -23.03
CA LEU A 22 14.94 -20.72 -22.69
C LEU A 22 14.54 -22.20 -22.84
N ASP A 23 15.13 -22.88 -23.82
CA ASP A 23 14.88 -24.30 -24.09
C ASP A 23 15.47 -25.21 -23.02
N ASP A 24 16.60 -24.84 -22.40
CA ASP A 24 17.17 -25.60 -21.27
C ASP A 24 16.20 -25.63 -20.09
N VAL A 25 15.64 -24.47 -19.73
CA VAL A 25 14.68 -24.35 -18.62
C VAL A 25 13.38 -25.09 -18.95
N ALA A 26 12.88 -24.94 -20.18
CA ALA A 26 11.70 -25.65 -20.66
C ALA A 26 11.90 -27.16 -20.61
N THR A 27 13.05 -27.65 -21.08
CA THR A 27 13.41 -29.08 -21.09
C THR A 27 13.53 -29.64 -19.69
N ALA A 28 14.23 -28.95 -18.78
CA ALA A 28 14.36 -29.36 -17.38
C ALA A 28 12.99 -29.49 -16.68
N SER A 29 12.04 -28.61 -17.02
CA SER A 29 10.70 -28.63 -16.41
C SER A 29 9.84 -29.83 -16.80
N ARG A 30 10.13 -30.52 -17.92
CA ARG A 30 9.34 -31.66 -18.40
C ARG A 30 9.35 -32.84 -17.43
N LYS A 31 10.44 -33.02 -16.67
CA LYS A 31 10.56 -34.03 -15.62
C LYS A 31 9.46 -33.92 -14.57
N TYR A 32 8.96 -32.70 -14.35
CA TYR A 32 7.90 -32.40 -13.38
C TYR A 32 6.51 -32.35 -14.02
N GLY A 33 6.35 -32.87 -15.24
CA GLY A 33 5.08 -32.89 -15.96
C GLY A 33 4.65 -31.54 -16.52
N SER A 34 5.56 -30.55 -16.56
CA SER A 34 5.26 -29.27 -17.18
C SER A 34 5.26 -29.42 -18.72
N GLY A 35 4.26 -28.82 -19.36
CA GLY A 35 4.19 -28.63 -20.81
C GLY A 35 4.85 -27.33 -21.29
N TRP A 36 5.80 -26.77 -20.53
CA TRP A 36 6.39 -25.47 -20.86
C TRP A 36 7.26 -25.55 -22.12
N THR A 37 7.15 -24.49 -22.92
CA THR A 37 7.96 -24.23 -24.12
C THR A 37 8.88 -23.03 -23.88
N ALA A 38 9.87 -22.79 -24.73
CA ALA A 38 10.65 -21.55 -24.66
C ALA A 38 9.79 -20.27 -24.70
N ALA A 39 8.66 -20.29 -25.41
CA ALA A 39 7.71 -19.19 -25.40
C ALA A 39 7.12 -18.97 -24.00
N LYS A 40 6.76 -20.05 -23.29
CA LYS A 40 6.27 -19.96 -21.91
C LYS A 40 7.34 -19.44 -20.95
N ILE A 41 8.59 -19.88 -21.08
CA ILE A 41 9.70 -19.36 -20.27
C ILE A 41 9.91 -17.87 -20.53
N ARG A 42 9.85 -17.44 -21.79
CA ARG A 42 9.91 -16.02 -22.17
C ARG A 42 8.77 -15.20 -21.57
N ASP A 43 7.56 -15.75 -21.50
CA ASP A 43 6.43 -15.07 -20.84
C ASP A 43 6.68 -14.91 -19.33
N ILE A 44 7.24 -15.94 -18.68
CA ILE A 44 7.64 -15.85 -17.26
C ILE A 44 8.70 -14.75 -17.08
N GLU A 45 9.72 -14.69 -17.94
CA GLU A 45 10.76 -13.64 -17.88
C GLU A 45 10.20 -12.22 -18.02
N LYS A 46 9.10 -12.05 -18.78
CA LYS A 46 8.39 -10.77 -18.90
C LYS A 46 7.48 -10.45 -17.71
N GLY A 47 7.44 -11.32 -16.70
CA GLY A 47 6.45 -11.26 -15.63
C GLY A 47 5.01 -11.44 -16.13
N SER A 48 4.80 -12.07 -17.28
CA SER A 48 3.48 -12.27 -17.87
C SER A 48 2.89 -13.65 -17.52
N GLY A 49 1.57 -13.77 -17.68
CA GLY A 49 0.85 -14.98 -17.29
C GLY A 49 0.88 -15.22 -15.78
N LYS A 50 0.74 -16.49 -15.36
CA LYS A 50 0.75 -16.90 -13.94
C LYS A 50 2.16 -17.02 -13.33
N ALA A 51 3.08 -16.13 -13.68
CA ALA A 51 4.48 -16.18 -13.22
C ALA A 51 4.63 -16.03 -11.68
N ASP A 52 3.66 -15.36 -11.06
CA ASP A 52 3.49 -15.19 -9.61
C ASP A 52 2.79 -16.36 -8.92
N SER A 53 2.27 -17.34 -9.66
CA SER A 53 1.62 -18.50 -9.02
C SER A 53 2.65 -19.36 -8.30
N LEU A 54 2.32 -19.77 -7.08
CA LEU A 54 3.16 -20.64 -6.26
C LEU A 54 3.57 -21.93 -7.02
N THR A 55 2.64 -22.51 -7.77
CA THR A 55 2.92 -23.67 -8.63
C THR A 55 4.01 -23.37 -9.67
N THR A 56 3.94 -22.23 -10.36
CA THR A 56 4.95 -21.84 -11.35
C THR A 56 6.30 -21.60 -10.69
N ILE A 57 6.33 -20.93 -9.54
CA ILE A 57 7.57 -20.66 -8.79
C ILE A 57 8.24 -21.97 -8.34
N ILE A 58 7.46 -22.91 -7.77
CA ILE A 58 7.97 -24.21 -7.32
C ILE A 58 8.54 -25.00 -8.50
N LEU A 59 7.79 -25.14 -9.59
CA LEU A 59 8.24 -25.88 -10.77
C LEU A 59 9.47 -25.23 -11.42
N LEU A 60 9.51 -23.91 -11.48
CA LEU A 60 10.64 -23.15 -12.01
C LEU A 60 11.90 -23.40 -11.18
N LEU A 61 11.84 -23.23 -9.86
CA LEU A 61 12.99 -23.44 -8.98
C LEU A 61 13.45 -24.90 -8.97
N ALA A 62 12.52 -25.86 -9.01
CA ALA A 62 12.86 -27.27 -9.13
C ALA A 62 13.64 -27.55 -10.43
N SER A 63 13.18 -26.98 -11.55
CA SER A 63 13.83 -27.09 -12.87
C SER A 63 15.22 -26.45 -12.89
N ILE A 64 15.36 -25.24 -12.32
CA ILE A 64 16.66 -24.57 -12.21
C ILE A 64 17.59 -25.37 -11.28
N ASN A 65 17.07 -25.92 -10.19
CA ASN A 65 17.87 -26.73 -9.26
C ASN A 65 18.37 -28.05 -9.88
N ASP A 66 17.62 -28.65 -10.80
CA ASP A 66 18.10 -29.75 -11.62
C ASP A 66 19.31 -29.33 -12.47
N LEU A 67 19.24 -28.18 -13.15
CA LEU A 67 20.34 -27.63 -13.95
C LEU A 67 21.55 -27.22 -13.08
N ARG A 68 21.31 -26.73 -11.85
CA ARG A 68 22.36 -26.39 -10.88
C ARG A 68 23.10 -27.60 -10.37
N ARG A 69 22.38 -28.69 -10.07
CA ARG A 69 22.99 -29.94 -9.60
C ARG A 69 23.94 -30.55 -10.64
N GLN A 70 23.67 -30.36 -11.94
CA GLN A 70 24.60 -30.77 -13.01
C GLN A 70 25.92 -29.98 -12.99
N ARG A 71 25.95 -28.83 -12.32
CA ARG A 71 27.09 -27.92 -12.21
C ARG A 71 27.64 -27.82 -10.78
N ASP A 72 27.23 -28.74 -9.89
CA ASP A 72 27.60 -28.77 -8.48
C ASP A 72 27.33 -27.45 -7.72
N LEU A 73 26.23 -26.77 -8.07
CA LEU A 73 25.83 -25.52 -7.43
C LEU A 73 24.76 -25.77 -6.36
N ALA A 74 24.88 -25.08 -5.22
CA ALA A 74 23.90 -25.14 -4.12
C ALA A 74 22.49 -24.78 -4.59
N GLY A 75 21.47 -25.47 -4.06
CA GLY A 75 20.07 -25.27 -4.43
C GLY A 75 19.54 -23.88 -4.10
N LEU A 76 18.69 -23.35 -4.98
CA LEU A 76 17.94 -22.11 -4.78
C LEU A 76 16.63 -22.38 -4.04
N THR A 77 16.23 -21.39 -3.26
CA THR A 77 14.96 -21.33 -2.52
C THR A 77 14.05 -20.24 -3.09
N ILE A 78 12.79 -20.18 -2.63
CA ILE A 78 11.88 -19.08 -3.00
C ILE A 78 12.45 -17.73 -2.52
N SER A 79 13.08 -17.69 -1.36
CA SER A 79 13.69 -16.47 -0.81
C SER A 79 14.78 -15.89 -1.70
N ASP A 80 15.50 -16.73 -2.46
CA ASP A 80 16.55 -16.27 -3.38
C ASP A 80 16.02 -15.39 -4.52
N ILE A 81 14.72 -15.51 -4.86
CA ILE A 81 14.08 -14.67 -5.88
C ILE A 81 14.00 -13.21 -5.40
N PHE A 82 13.80 -13.00 -4.09
CA PHE A 82 13.42 -11.71 -3.53
C PHE A 82 14.52 -11.04 -2.70
N LYS A 83 15.63 -11.73 -2.43
CA LYS A 83 16.69 -11.27 -1.50
C LYS A 83 17.31 -9.91 -1.85
N ASP A 84 17.35 -9.56 -3.13
CA ASP A 84 17.98 -8.32 -3.63
C ASP A 84 16.97 -7.16 -3.72
N LEU A 85 15.72 -7.36 -3.29
CA LEU A 85 14.65 -6.37 -3.43
C LEU A 85 14.47 -5.60 -2.13
N GLN A 86 14.26 -4.29 -2.25
CA GLN A 86 13.84 -3.49 -1.10
C GLN A 86 12.37 -3.75 -0.75
N GLU A 87 11.52 -3.78 -1.78
CA GLU A 87 10.07 -3.87 -1.62
C GLU A 87 9.44 -4.66 -2.79
N VAL A 88 8.41 -5.45 -2.46
CA VAL A 88 7.57 -6.18 -3.41
C VAL A 88 6.13 -5.71 -3.24
N SER A 89 5.50 -5.25 -4.32
CA SER A 89 4.09 -4.87 -4.35
C SER A 89 3.23 -6.12 -4.45
N VAL A 90 2.27 -6.24 -3.53
CA VAL A 90 1.28 -7.34 -3.46
C VAL A 90 -0.06 -6.88 -4.05
N ALA A 91 -0.40 -5.62 -3.85
CA ALA A 91 -1.55 -4.93 -4.44
C ALA A 91 -1.16 -3.49 -4.83
N GLU A 92 -2.10 -2.73 -5.41
CA GLU A 92 -1.85 -1.33 -5.78
C GLU A 92 -1.44 -0.47 -4.58
N SER A 93 -2.10 -0.67 -3.44
CA SER A 93 -1.87 0.05 -2.18
C SER A 93 -1.22 -0.81 -1.11
N SER A 94 -0.59 -1.95 -1.44
CA SER A 94 0.02 -2.80 -0.42
C SER A 94 1.31 -3.43 -0.88
N SER A 95 2.28 -3.48 0.03
CA SER A 95 3.62 -3.97 -0.24
C SER A 95 4.22 -4.67 0.96
N LEU A 96 5.28 -5.44 0.70
CA LEU A 96 6.11 -6.11 1.68
C LEU A 96 7.57 -5.78 1.40
N THR A 97 8.33 -5.49 2.45
CA THR A 97 9.80 -5.52 2.37
C THR A 97 10.30 -6.95 2.14
N ALA A 98 11.51 -7.13 1.60
CA ALA A 98 12.10 -8.47 1.48
C ALA A 98 12.19 -9.19 2.83
N THR A 99 12.48 -8.47 3.93
CA THR A 99 12.51 -9.03 5.27
C THR A 99 11.13 -9.55 5.71
N GLN A 100 10.06 -8.79 5.49
CA GLN A 100 8.69 -9.24 5.80
C GLN A 100 8.29 -10.44 4.93
N LEU A 101 8.62 -10.40 3.64
CA LEU A 101 8.33 -11.51 2.73
C LEU A 101 9.04 -12.81 3.15
N MET A 102 10.31 -12.74 3.57
CA MET A 102 11.03 -13.90 4.09
C MET A 102 10.38 -14.46 5.37
N LYS A 103 9.91 -13.61 6.28
CA LYS A 103 9.17 -14.04 7.48
C LYS A 103 7.89 -14.78 7.09
N VAL A 104 7.11 -14.22 6.16
CA VAL A 104 5.89 -14.85 5.63
C VAL A 104 6.21 -16.22 5.02
N LEU A 105 7.23 -16.32 4.17
CA LEU A 105 7.64 -17.58 3.55
C LEU A 105 8.16 -18.62 4.56
N SER A 106 8.62 -18.18 5.74
CA SER A 106 9.02 -19.05 6.86
C SER A 106 7.86 -19.48 7.77
N GLY A 107 6.62 -19.08 7.46
CA GLY A 107 5.42 -19.45 8.22
C GLY A 107 4.99 -18.44 9.29
N SER A 108 5.55 -17.23 9.27
CA SER A 108 5.05 -16.15 10.13
C SER A 108 3.68 -15.66 9.66
N GLU A 109 2.91 -15.05 10.56
CA GLU A 109 1.65 -14.39 10.24
C GLU A 109 1.82 -13.35 9.12
N VAL A 110 0.86 -13.31 8.19
CA VAL A 110 0.85 -12.36 7.07
C VAL A 110 0.22 -11.06 7.53
N GLN A 111 1.02 -10.01 7.60
CA GLN A 111 0.57 -8.66 7.88
C GLN A 111 1.01 -7.76 6.72
N LEU A 112 0.04 -7.14 6.03
CA LEU A 112 0.29 -6.18 4.96
C LEU A 112 0.29 -4.76 5.55
N SER A 113 1.30 -3.97 5.21
CA SER A 113 1.25 -2.53 5.41
C SER A 113 0.65 -1.87 4.17
N GLU A 114 -0.23 -0.90 4.40
CA GLU A 114 -0.71 -0.02 3.34
C GLU A 114 0.46 0.83 2.82
N LYS A 115 0.54 0.97 1.50
CA LYS A 115 1.55 1.77 0.84
C LYS A 115 1.13 3.23 0.89
N LEU A 116 1.53 3.91 1.95
CA LEU A 116 1.44 5.36 2.04
C LEU A 116 2.58 5.97 1.24
N ASP A 117 2.30 7.07 0.53
CA ASP A 117 3.39 7.84 -0.07
C ASP A 117 4.23 8.52 1.03
N SER A 118 5.43 9.00 0.69
CA SER A 118 6.34 9.58 1.69
C SER A 118 5.77 10.82 2.38
N ARG A 119 4.86 11.54 1.71
CA ARG A 119 4.19 12.73 2.26
C ARG A 119 3.15 12.29 3.28
N ASP A 120 2.29 11.35 2.92
CA ASP A 120 1.25 10.80 3.77
C ASP A 120 1.84 10.08 4.99
N GLN A 121 2.91 9.30 4.78
CA GLN A 121 3.65 8.65 5.87
C GLN A 121 4.27 9.68 6.81
N TYR A 122 4.82 10.79 6.29
CA TYR A 122 5.38 11.84 7.12
C TYR A 122 4.30 12.55 7.94
N ILE A 123 3.18 12.93 7.30
CA ILE A 123 2.04 13.56 7.97
C ILE A 123 1.50 12.62 9.04
N LEU A 124 1.38 11.33 8.72
CA LEU A 124 0.91 10.32 9.65
C LEU A 124 1.86 10.11 10.83
N ASN A 125 3.16 9.96 10.59
CA ASN A 125 4.14 9.75 11.66
C ASN A 125 4.16 10.93 12.61
N LEU A 126 4.09 12.15 12.07
CA LEU A 126 3.98 13.35 12.88
C LEU A 126 2.68 13.32 13.69
N ALA A 127 1.57 12.99 13.04
CA ALA A 127 0.23 12.88 13.60
C ALA A 127 0.04 11.70 14.57
N THR A 128 1.05 10.83 14.76
CA THR A 128 1.03 9.63 15.63
C THR A 128 2.25 9.48 16.56
N SER A 129 3.16 10.46 16.59
CA SER A 129 4.40 10.40 17.40
C SER A 129 4.25 10.73 18.89
N ASP A 130 4.80 9.87 19.77
CA ASP A 130 4.74 9.99 21.25
C ASP A 130 5.17 11.35 21.85
N GLU A 131 5.94 12.16 21.11
CA GLU A 131 6.34 13.51 21.50
C GLU A 131 5.13 14.48 21.60
N TYR A 132 4.02 14.11 20.99
CA TYR A 132 2.74 14.82 21.02
C TYR A 132 1.74 13.91 21.74
N GLN A 133 1.12 14.37 22.82
CA GLN A 133 0.17 13.53 23.59
C GLN A 133 -1.03 13.14 22.72
N HIS A 134 -1.00 11.93 22.15
CA HIS A 134 -2.08 11.43 21.32
C HIS A 134 -3.36 11.20 22.11
N ASP A 135 -4.46 11.69 21.54
CA ASP A 135 -5.79 11.22 21.88
C ASP A 135 -5.88 9.74 21.48
N ARG A 136 -6.14 8.85 22.45
CA ARG A 136 -6.21 7.40 22.21
C ARG A 136 -7.23 7.07 21.13
N ASP A 137 -8.31 7.83 21.07
CA ASP A 137 -9.39 7.64 20.10
C ASP A 137 -8.92 7.88 18.67
N LEU A 138 -8.01 8.84 18.44
CA LEU A 138 -7.41 9.11 17.13
C LEU A 138 -6.50 7.96 16.68
N LEU A 139 -5.70 7.41 17.60
CA LEU A 139 -4.81 6.28 17.29
C LEU A 139 -5.60 5.00 17.01
N GLU A 140 -6.64 4.74 17.81
CA GLU A 140 -7.51 3.59 17.63
C GLU A 140 -8.32 3.69 16.33
N PHE A 141 -8.91 4.85 16.04
CA PHE A 141 -9.57 5.11 14.77
C PHE A 141 -8.61 4.91 13.60
N PHE A 142 -7.40 5.47 13.68
CA PHE A 142 -6.42 5.30 12.62
C PHE A 142 -6.04 3.83 12.41
N ALA A 143 -5.88 3.06 13.47
CA ALA A 143 -5.51 1.65 13.39
C ALA A 143 -6.61 0.77 12.80
N THR A 144 -7.88 1.11 13.03
CA THR A 144 -9.03 0.21 12.78
C THR A 144 -9.95 0.67 11.65
N HIS A 145 -10.00 1.96 11.34
CA HIS A 145 -10.91 2.50 10.33
C HIS A 145 -10.47 2.10 8.92
N THR A 146 -11.46 1.65 8.14
CA THR A 146 -11.30 1.36 6.72
C THR A 146 -12.01 2.48 5.95
N PRO A 147 -11.30 3.26 5.12
CA PRO A 147 -11.90 4.36 4.39
C PRO A 147 -13.08 3.94 3.51
N THR A 148 -14.12 4.77 3.45
CA THR A 148 -15.30 4.51 2.61
C THR A 148 -15.07 4.96 1.17
N ALA A 149 -15.90 4.47 0.24
CA ALA A 149 -15.85 4.90 -1.15
C ALA A 149 -16.10 6.42 -1.33
N THR A 150 -16.79 7.05 -0.39
CA THR A 150 -16.96 8.52 -0.37
C THR A 150 -15.64 9.19 -0.01
N GLU A 151 -14.96 8.70 1.03
CA GLU A 151 -13.66 9.19 1.50
C GLU A 151 -12.57 8.98 0.44
N GLU A 152 -12.55 7.84 -0.25
CA GLU A 152 -11.62 7.60 -1.37
C GLU A 152 -11.76 8.65 -2.49
N ARG A 153 -13.00 8.98 -2.87
CA ARG A 153 -13.27 10.00 -3.89
C ARG A 153 -12.90 11.40 -3.42
N ALA A 154 -13.14 11.68 -2.13
CA ALA A 154 -12.79 12.95 -1.51
C ALA A 154 -11.27 13.14 -1.45
N ALA A 155 -10.55 12.14 -0.96
CA ALA A 155 -9.10 12.10 -0.89
C ALA A 155 -8.45 12.34 -2.27
N LYS A 156 -8.99 11.68 -3.31
CA LYS A 156 -8.52 11.86 -4.69
C LYS A 156 -8.65 13.30 -5.20
N LYS A 157 -9.66 14.06 -4.76
CA LYS A 157 -9.85 15.46 -5.18
C LYS A 157 -8.79 16.39 -4.60
N ILE A 158 -8.32 16.12 -3.38
CA ILE A 158 -7.35 16.99 -2.68
C ILE A 158 -5.92 16.43 -2.72
N GLY A 159 -5.72 15.26 -3.34
CA GLY A 159 -4.40 14.69 -3.61
C GLY A 159 -3.71 14.07 -2.38
N VAL A 160 -4.45 13.33 -1.56
CA VAL A 160 -3.95 12.56 -0.40
C VAL A 160 -4.49 11.12 -0.42
N SER A 161 -3.94 10.22 0.39
CA SER A 161 -4.52 8.89 0.60
C SER A 161 -5.88 8.95 1.31
N ALA A 162 -6.73 7.95 1.05
CA ALA A 162 -8.04 7.81 1.69
C ALA A 162 -7.92 7.71 3.22
N ARG A 163 -6.87 7.04 3.72
CA ARG A 163 -6.62 6.92 5.15
C ARG A 163 -6.23 8.24 5.80
N LEU A 164 -5.37 9.02 5.15
CA LEU A 164 -5.04 10.37 5.64
C LEU A 164 -6.29 11.27 5.60
N TYR A 165 -7.10 11.21 4.55
CA TYR A 165 -8.34 11.97 4.47
C TYR A 165 -9.31 11.62 5.62
N ALA A 166 -9.55 10.32 5.85
CA ALA A 166 -10.40 9.87 6.95
C ALA A 166 -9.86 10.33 8.31
N TYR A 167 -8.53 10.26 8.52
CA TYR A 167 -7.88 10.81 9.71
C TYR A 167 -8.14 12.31 9.86
N LEU A 168 -8.01 13.11 8.80
CA LEU A 168 -8.25 14.55 8.83
C LEU A 168 -9.71 14.88 9.15
N CYS A 169 -10.67 14.15 8.57
CA CYS A 169 -12.08 14.29 8.91
C CYS A 169 -12.32 13.96 10.38
N PHE A 170 -11.83 12.82 10.86
CA PHE A 170 -12.02 12.40 12.25
C PHE A 170 -11.33 13.36 13.23
N ALA A 171 -10.12 13.83 12.91
CA ALA A 171 -9.42 14.84 13.69
C ALA A 171 -10.15 16.20 13.70
N SER A 172 -10.84 16.57 12.62
CA SER A 172 -11.56 17.84 12.56
C SER A 172 -12.90 17.76 13.28
N TYR A 173 -13.69 16.73 12.99
CA TYR A 173 -15.10 16.65 13.36
C TYR A 173 -15.38 15.65 14.50
N GLY A 174 -14.45 14.74 14.80
CA GLY A 174 -14.70 13.58 15.66
C GLY A 174 -15.52 12.47 14.99
N HIS A 175 -15.73 12.59 13.69
CA HIS A 175 -16.62 11.76 12.88
C HIS A 175 -15.98 11.49 11.51
N THR A 176 -16.38 10.37 10.90
CA THR A 176 -16.08 10.07 9.49
C THR A 176 -16.78 11.06 8.56
N LEU A 177 -16.38 11.10 7.28
CA LEU A 177 -17.04 11.98 6.31
C LEU A 177 -18.53 11.69 6.19
N ASP A 178 -18.91 10.41 6.13
CA ASP A 178 -20.30 10.01 5.95
C ASP A 178 -21.17 10.38 7.18
N GLU A 179 -20.64 10.19 8.39
CA GLU A 179 -21.29 10.60 9.64
C GLU A 179 -21.44 12.12 9.75
N GLU A 180 -20.41 12.88 9.36
CA GLU A 180 -20.47 14.34 9.41
C GLU A 180 -21.47 14.88 8.38
N ILE A 181 -21.53 14.31 7.18
CA ILE A 181 -22.58 14.64 6.20
C ILE A 181 -23.95 14.42 6.80
N GLU A 182 -24.18 13.25 7.41
CA GLU A 182 -25.45 12.90 8.03
C GLU A 182 -25.82 13.86 9.17
N ARG A 183 -24.84 14.27 9.99
CA ARG A 183 -25.05 15.26 11.05
C ARG A 183 -25.43 16.64 10.50
N VAL A 184 -24.79 17.07 9.42
CA VAL A 184 -25.01 18.41 8.83
C VAL A 184 -26.37 18.52 8.13
N VAL A 185 -26.79 17.50 7.39
CA VAL A 185 -28.03 17.59 6.58
C VAL A 185 -29.20 16.75 7.11
N GLY A 186 -28.95 15.82 8.03
CA GLY A 186 -29.91 14.85 8.54
C GLY A 186 -30.04 13.59 7.68
N GLU A 187 -30.41 12.47 8.30
CA GLU A 187 -30.54 11.14 7.67
C GLU A 187 -31.41 11.15 6.40
N ASN A 188 -32.50 11.92 6.42
CA ASN A 188 -33.49 12.01 5.33
C ASN A 188 -33.23 13.13 4.31
N ALA A 189 -32.01 13.68 4.27
CA ALA A 189 -31.66 14.72 3.32
C ALA A 189 -31.70 14.24 1.86
N SER A 190 -32.16 15.11 0.96
CA SER A 190 -32.16 14.79 -0.47
C SER A 190 -30.72 14.60 -1.00
N PRO A 191 -30.53 13.82 -2.09
CA PRO A 191 -29.21 13.60 -2.69
C PRO A 191 -28.47 14.91 -3.03
N GLN A 192 -29.18 15.95 -3.47
CA GLN A 192 -28.59 17.24 -3.78
C GLN A 192 -28.04 17.95 -2.53
N LYS A 193 -28.76 17.89 -1.41
CA LYS A 193 -28.30 18.46 -0.13
C LYS A 193 -27.08 17.72 0.40
N ARG A 194 -27.11 16.38 0.38
CA ARG A 194 -25.96 15.54 0.76
C ARG A 194 -24.73 15.89 -0.09
N GLY A 195 -24.89 15.95 -1.43
CA GLY A 195 -23.80 16.31 -2.33
C GLY A 195 -23.28 17.74 -2.18
N SER A 196 -24.10 18.67 -1.67
CA SER A 196 -23.65 20.02 -1.29
C SER A 196 -22.79 19.98 -0.02
N ALA A 197 -23.25 19.27 1.02
CA ALA A 197 -22.51 19.12 2.27
C ALA A 197 -21.17 18.39 2.06
N THR A 198 -21.15 17.32 1.27
CA THR A 198 -19.90 16.62 0.91
C THR A 198 -18.89 17.57 0.28
N ARG A 199 -19.32 18.46 -0.64
CA ARG A 199 -18.42 19.43 -1.27
C ARG A 199 -17.88 20.45 -0.27
N SER A 200 -18.74 20.97 0.60
CA SER A 200 -18.33 21.90 1.66
C SER A 200 -17.26 21.29 2.58
N ILE A 201 -17.48 20.05 3.05
CA ILE A 201 -16.52 19.38 3.94
C ILE A 201 -15.20 19.09 3.23
N ILE A 202 -15.22 18.73 1.95
CA ILE A 202 -14.00 18.52 1.16
C ILE A 202 -13.22 19.83 1.01
N GLU A 203 -13.91 20.93 0.68
CA GLU A 203 -13.30 22.26 0.55
C GLU A 203 -12.69 22.70 1.88
N GLU A 204 -13.42 22.58 2.99
CA GLU A 204 -12.91 22.84 4.34
C GLU A 204 -11.67 22.00 4.62
N THR A 205 -11.71 20.68 4.40
CA THR A 205 -10.56 19.79 4.65
C THR A 205 -9.34 20.17 3.78
N SER A 206 -9.56 20.67 2.57
CA SER A 206 -8.49 21.16 1.68
C SER A 206 -7.86 22.44 2.22
N GLU A 207 -8.67 23.43 2.60
CA GLU A 207 -8.21 24.70 3.17
C GLU A 207 -7.37 24.49 4.43
N TRP A 208 -7.74 23.48 5.21
CA TRP A 208 -6.97 23.03 6.37
C TRP A 208 -5.61 22.48 6.04
N LEU A 209 -5.59 21.54 5.09
CA LEU A 209 -4.37 20.91 4.63
C LEU A 209 -3.40 21.98 4.11
N GLU A 210 -3.92 22.96 3.38
CA GLU A 210 -3.15 24.11 2.87
C GLU A 210 -2.71 25.07 4.00
N SER A 211 -3.57 25.36 4.97
CA SER A 211 -3.22 26.23 6.10
C SER A 211 -2.13 25.63 6.98
N ALA A 212 -2.21 24.31 7.22
CA ALA A 212 -1.16 23.57 7.89
C ALA A 212 0.16 23.61 7.10
N TYR A 213 0.09 23.55 5.77
CA TYR A 213 1.23 23.64 4.86
C TYR A 213 1.90 25.03 4.89
N VAL A 214 1.11 26.11 4.93
CA VAL A 214 1.61 27.50 4.91
C VAL A 214 2.27 27.89 6.25
N ILE A 215 1.81 27.35 7.37
CA ILE A 215 2.37 27.65 8.70
C ILE A 215 3.71 26.91 8.93
N SER A 216 3.99 25.85 8.18
CA SER A 216 5.22 25.06 8.32
C SER A 216 6.14 25.13 7.09
N SER A 217 7.18 25.99 7.15
CA SER A 217 8.43 25.80 6.39
C SER A 217 8.92 24.35 6.56
N PRO A 218 9.56 23.69 5.57
CA PRO A 218 9.35 22.32 5.03
C PRO A 218 9.38 21.11 6.00
N ARG A 219 8.94 21.31 7.24
CA ARG A 219 8.84 20.40 8.36
C ARG A 219 7.53 20.74 9.05
N TRP A 220 6.51 19.93 8.77
CA TRP A 220 5.18 20.12 9.36
C TRP A 220 5.29 20.10 10.88
N ASP A 221 4.52 20.94 11.56
CA ASP A 221 4.38 20.98 13.02
C ASP A 221 2.97 20.50 13.38
N VAL A 222 2.85 19.36 14.06
CA VAL A 222 1.55 18.81 14.48
C VAL A 222 0.87 19.65 15.54
N ASN A 223 1.60 20.51 16.27
CA ASN A 223 0.96 21.52 17.10
C ASN A 223 0.20 22.55 16.25
N ALA A 224 0.64 22.84 15.02
CA ALA A 224 -0.10 23.73 14.13
C ALA A 224 -1.39 23.06 13.63
N LEU A 225 -1.33 21.77 13.28
CA LEU A 225 -2.50 20.97 12.88
C LEU A 225 -3.50 20.79 14.03
N ASP A 226 -3.06 20.47 15.24
CA ASP A 226 -3.91 20.33 16.42
C ASP A 226 -4.45 21.69 16.93
N LYS A 227 -3.64 22.76 16.83
CA LYS A 227 -4.12 24.11 17.14
C LYS A 227 -5.16 24.57 16.14
N LEU A 228 -4.98 24.28 14.85
CA LEU A 228 -6.03 24.46 13.85
C LEU A 228 -7.23 23.55 14.21
N ALA A 229 -7.00 22.26 14.58
CA ALA A 229 -8.00 21.23 15.02
C ALA A 229 -8.97 21.86 16.00
N LYS A 230 -8.39 22.37 17.09
CA LYS A 230 -9.06 23.01 18.20
C LYS A 230 -9.69 24.35 17.82
N GLN A 231 -9.02 25.16 17.00
CA GLN A 231 -9.54 26.47 16.57
C GLN A 231 -10.81 26.33 15.72
N VAL A 232 -10.86 25.36 14.83
CA VAL A 232 -12.03 25.15 13.99
C VAL A 232 -13.13 24.43 14.75
N ARG A 233 -12.83 23.43 15.59
CA ARG A 233 -13.81 22.89 16.54
C ARG A 233 -14.45 24.00 17.38
N ALA A 234 -13.63 24.95 17.86
CA ALA A 234 -14.13 26.12 18.60
C ALA A 234 -14.92 27.10 17.73
N ALA A 235 -14.51 27.35 16.49
CA ALA A 235 -15.21 28.22 15.55
C ALA A 235 -16.56 27.65 15.11
N GLN A 236 -16.64 26.32 14.93
CA GLN A 236 -17.87 25.61 14.60
C GLN A 236 -18.84 25.58 15.78
N LYS A 237 -18.35 25.33 17.00
CA LYS A 237 -19.17 25.41 18.23
C LYS A 237 -19.84 26.78 18.41
N ARG A 238 -19.13 27.86 18.04
CA ARG A 238 -19.67 29.23 18.05
C ARG A 238 -20.69 29.52 16.94
N LYS A 239 -20.73 28.73 15.86
CA LYS A 239 -21.72 28.86 14.77
C LYS A 239 -23.01 28.09 15.05
N SER A 240 -22.99 27.16 16.00
CA SER A 240 -24.14 26.33 16.42
C SER A 240 -24.90 26.86 17.64
N GLU A 241 -24.42 27.94 18.27
CA GLU A 241 -25.08 28.71 19.33
C GLU A 241 -25.78 29.94 18.72
#